data_AF-A0A9P7GMU4-F1
#
_entry.id   AF-A0A9P7GMU4-F1
#
_cell.length_a   1.000
_cell.length_b   1.000
_cell.length_c   1.000
_cell.angle_alpha   90.00
_cell.angle_beta   90.00
_cell.angle_gamma   90.00
#
_symmetry.space_group_name_H-M   'P 1'
#
loop_
_entity.id
_entity.type
_entity.pdbx_description
1 polymer ?
#
loop_
_entity_poly.entity_id
_entity_poly.type
_entity_poly.pdbx_seq_one_letter_code
_entity_poly.pdbx_strand_id
1 'polypeptide(L)'
;MRQRIKEQRVDSFAEQQAKYARETADHFNSLGQDLFQVLQVPLGLNICPPFNSISNSEKPASILAPARNVVEDEMRRNAFWLAYATERQHGCSNGWALSLDDQDVSQLLPVRGDEFENGILVPPQDRQWAHSRELLLIHPEKETDSFILYVKGTIMISKVKTFNLRFRARHFIGDAAVTSYSNDGVSSSEIIDPRGSRAFIELDHVVSSFRASFPPHLRNPIVDNIVDNHLYTAFLMPHVATIVLHDPHADVRQSGCISALKILTAARAILDLIYGVWSTSFDMSLLDSFCSFCWFVAGRVLLRFLQAALDVKSADQIATLRAELEIAIAKVGQRIPLAFRFAQLLQDMVIKKCGPPPSGGLTKTLTFPRPLEVAVIQAIFQRSCHEKLPTTLHEGLHEPGSFLSLA
;
A
#
# COMPACT_ATOMS: atom_id res chain seq x y z
N MET A 1 -0.50 48.83 -31.07
CA MET A 1 -0.02 47.94 -29.99
C MET A 1 1.45 47.64 -30.27
N ARG A 2 2.39 48.26 -29.53
CA ARG A 2 3.84 48.03 -29.74
C ARG A 2 4.20 46.63 -29.26
N GLN A 3 4.68 45.77 -30.15
CA GLN A 3 5.28 44.48 -29.78
C GLN A 3 6.52 44.77 -28.92
N ARG A 4 6.48 44.41 -27.63
CA ARG A 4 7.68 44.35 -26.80
C ARG A 4 8.57 43.25 -27.36
N ILE A 5 9.70 43.64 -27.94
CA ILE A 5 10.81 42.75 -28.23
C ILE A 5 11.20 42.11 -26.91
N LYS A 6 11.07 40.78 -26.79
CA LYS A 6 11.58 40.04 -25.63
C LYS A 6 13.10 40.21 -25.64
N GLU A 7 13.63 41.01 -24.72
CA GLU A 7 15.07 40.99 -24.43
C GLU A 7 15.47 39.55 -24.10
N GLN A 8 16.50 39.03 -24.78
CA GLN A 8 17.12 37.74 -24.46
C GLN A 8 17.88 37.87 -23.14
N ARG A 9 17.12 37.89 -22.05
CA ARG A 9 17.66 37.70 -20.71
C ARG A 9 17.95 36.22 -20.53
N VAL A 10 19.12 35.92 -19.97
CA VAL A 10 19.47 34.56 -19.54
C VAL A 10 18.48 34.14 -18.45
N ASP A 11 17.82 33.01 -18.67
CA ASP A 11 16.88 32.42 -17.71
C ASP A 11 17.56 32.35 -16.34
N SER A 12 16.88 32.85 -15.32
CA SER A 12 17.34 32.68 -13.94
C SER A 12 17.38 31.20 -13.58
N PHE A 13 18.15 30.87 -12.53
CA PHE A 13 18.20 29.51 -12.01
C PHE A 13 16.80 28.92 -11.75
N ALA A 14 15.87 29.71 -11.21
CA ALA A 14 14.50 29.28 -10.97
C ALA A 14 13.72 29.00 -12.27
N GLU A 15 13.90 29.82 -13.31
CA GLU A 15 13.25 29.63 -14.62
C GLU A 15 13.81 28.40 -15.35
N GLN A 16 15.11 28.15 -15.23
CA GLN A 16 15.73 26.93 -15.75
C GLN A 16 15.21 25.68 -15.04
N GLN A 17 15.10 25.70 -13.71
CA GLN A 17 14.53 24.58 -12.95
C GLN A 17 13.05 24.35 -13.27
N ALA A 18 12.26 25.41 -13.42
CA ALA A 18 10.86 25.30 -13.83
C ALA A 18 10.72 24.71 -15.25
N LYS A 19 11.62 25.06 -16.16
CA LYS A 19 11.68 24.49 -17.51
C LYS A 19 12.03 23.01 -17.47
N TYR A 20 13.04 22.60 -16.70
CA TYR A 20 13.40 21.19 -16.55
C TYR A 20 12.28 20.38 -15.88
N ALA A 21 11.63 20.93 -14.85
CA ALA A 21 10.50 20.29 -14.20
C ALA A 21 9.32 20.10 -15.18
N ARG A 22 9.03 21.11 -15.99
CA ARG A 22 7.99 21.03 -17.03
C ARG A 22 8.32 19.99 -18.09
N GLU A 23 9.52 20.03 -18.67
CA GLU A 23 9.96 19.07 -19.69
C GLU A 23 9.95 17.63 -19.15
N THR A 24 10.33 17.46 -17.88
CA THR A 24 10.28 16.15 -17.20
C THR A 24 8.84 15.70 -16.96
N ALA A 25 7.95 16.60 -16.51
CA ALA A 25 6.54 16.30 -16.32
C ALA A 25 5.82 15.97 -17.65
N ASP A 26 6.12 16.72 -18.72
CA ASP A 26 5.62 16.46 -20.07
C ASP A 26 6.16 15.12 -20.61
N HIS A 27 7.42 14.78 -20.30
CA HIS A 27 7.99 13.48 -20.63
C HIS A 27 7.28 12.33 -19.89
N PHE A 28 7.04 12.46 -18.59
CA PHE A 28 6.28 11.46 -17.83
C PHE A 28 4.83 11.35 -18.31
N ASN A 29 4.17 12.48 -18.60
CA ASN A 29 2.83 12.50 -19.18
C ASN A 29 2.78 11.82 -20.56
N SER A 30 3.79 12.04 -21.42
CA SER A 30 3.83 11.44 -22.76
C SER A 30 4.17 9.94 -22.76
N LEU A 31 4.89 9.44 -21.75
CA LEU A 31 5.26 8.03 -21.62
C LEU A 31 4.15 7.14 -21.03
N GLY A 32 3.11 7.72 -20.42
CA GLY A 32 1.99 6.93 -19.87
C GLY A 32 2.35 6.05 -18.66
N GLN A 33 3.58 6.13 -18.15
CA GLN A 33 4.03 5.38 -16.98
C GLN A 33 3.38 5.97 -15.73
N ASP A 34 2.73 5.11 -14.93
CA ASP A 34 1.99 5.47 -13.70
C ASP A 34 0.85 6.49 -13.89
N LEU A 35 0.42 6.73 -15.14
CA LEU A 35 -0.53 7.78 -15.49
C LEU A 35 -1.88 7.63 -14.76
N PHE A 36 -2.36 6.39 -14.58
CA PHE A 36 -3.62 6.17 -13.86
C PHE A 36 -3.51 6.50 -12.36
N GLN A 37 -2.36 6.28 -11.73
CA GLN A 37 -2.12 6.58 -10.31
C GLN A 37 -1.94 8.08 -10.08
N VAL A 38 -1.33 8.79 -11.03
CA VAL A 38 -1.15 10.25 -10.99
C VAL A 38 -2.41 11.01 -11.42
N LEU A 39 -3.23 10.44 -12.31
CA LEU A 39 -4.45 11.08 -12.82
C LEU A 39 -5.73 10.71 -12.06
N GLN A 40 -5.68 9.92 -10.97
CA GLN A 40 -6.89 9.56 -10.20
C GLN A 40 -7.71 10.78 -9.78
N VAL A 41 -7.02 11.84 -9.35
CA VAL A 41 -7.63 13.11 -8.92
C VAL A 41 -8.20 13.91 -10.10
N PRO A 42 -7.45 14.15 -11.20
CA PRO A 42 -8.03 14.72 -12.44
C PRO A 42 -9.22 13.95 -13.02
N LEU A 43 -9.29 12.63 -12.82
CA LEU A 43 -10.40 11.78 -13.23
C LEU A 43 -11.59 11.86 -12.25
N GLY A 44 -11.44 12.53 -11.10
CA GLY A 44 -12.48 12.69 -10.08
C GLY A 44 -12.89 11.38 -9.39
N LEU A 45 -12.11 10.31 -9.54
CA LEU A 45 -12.50 8.97 -9.05
C LEU A 45 -12.25 8.79 -7.54
N ASN A 46 -11.51 9.69 -6.92
CA ASN A 46 -11.26 9.74 -5.48
C ASN A 46 -12.42 10.35 -4.67
N ILE A 47 -13.42 10.92 -5.36
CA ILE A 47 -14.54 11.64 -4.76
C ILE A 47 -15.84 11.09 -5.32
N CYS A 48 -16.85 10.96 -4.47
CA CYS A 48 -18.22 10.66 -4.87
C CYS A 48 -19.16 11.76 -4.34
N PRO A 49 -20.22 12.17 -5.08
CA PRO A 49 -21.19 13.13 -4.58
C PRO A 49 -21.72 12.73 -3.19
N PRO A 50 -21.94 13.69 -2.27
CA PRO A 50 -22.03 15.13 -2.48
C PRO A 50 -20.73 15.92 -2.22
N PHE A 51 -19.57 15.27 -2.12
CA PHE A 51 -18.32 15.89 -1.66
C PHE A 51 -17.65 16.76 -2.73
N ASN A 52 -18.28 17.88 -3.09
CA ASN A 52 -17.73 18.86 -4.03
C ASN A 52 -17.00 19.99 -3.30
N SER A 53 -16.09 20.67 -4.01
CA SER A 53 -15.48 21.90 -3.49
C SER A 53 -16.54 22.95 -3.18
N ILE A 54 -16.35 23.71 -2.10
CA ILE A 54 -17.17 24.88 -1.75
C ILE A 54 -17.05 25.96 -2.84
N SER A 55 -15.93 25.99 -3.56
CA SER A 55 -15.74 26.91 -4.68
C SER A 55 -16.64 26.52 -5.86
N ASN A 56 -17.46 27.47 -6.33
CA ASN A 56 -18.19 27.31 -7.59
C ASN A 56 -17.19 27.29 -8.75
N SER A 57 -16.90 26.10 -9.27
CA SER A 57 -16.10 25.90 -10.48
C SER A 57 -17.02 25.74 -11.67
N GLU A 58 -16.79 26.51 -12.74
CA GLU A 58 -17.45 26.29 -14.03
C GLU A 58 -16.95 25.01 -14.73
N LYS A 59 -15.76 24.52 -14.34
CA LYS A 59 -15.19 23.28 -14.89
C LYS A 59 -15.74 22.07 -14.12
N PRO A 60 -16.09 20.97 -14.83
CA PRO A 60 -16.54 19.74 -14.20
C PRO A 60 -15.44 19.15 -13.31
N ALA A 61 -15.85 18.53 -12.19
CA ALA A 61 -14.94 17.91 -11.23
C ALA A 61 -14.19 16.68 -11.79
N SER A 62 -14.62 16.18 -12.96
CA SER A 62 -14.00 15.06 -13.66
C SER A 62 -13.90 15.39 -15.14
N ILE A 63 -12.80 14.94 -15.77
CA ILE A 63 -12.66 14.92 -17.23
C ILE A 63 -13.39 13.73 -17.90
N LEU A 64 -13.90 12.79 -17.11
CA LEU A 64 -14.69 11.68 -17.61
C LEU A 64 -16.14 12.11 -17.83
N ALA A 65 -16.74 11.66 -18.93
CA ALA A 65 -18.19 11.71 -19.10
C ALA A 65 -18.90 10.90 -17.99
N PRO A 66 -20.15 11.24 -17.61
CA PRO A 66 -20.93 10.44 -16.67
C PRO A 66 -20.95 8.94 -17.05
N ALA A 67 -21.01 8.06 -16.05
CA ALA A 67 -21.12 6.62 -16.29
C ALA A 67 -22.43 6.31 -17.03
N ARG A 68 -22.39 5.38 -18.00
CA ARG A 68 -23.57 5.03 -18.80
C ARG A 68 -24.58 4.17 -18.04
N ASN A 69 -24.10 3.42 -17.05
CA ASN A 69 -24.91 2.52 -16.25
C ASN A 69 -24.21 2.27 -14.89
N VAL A 70 -24.95 1.60 -14.00
CA VAL A 70 -24.52 1.28 -12.62
C VAL A 70 -23.24 0.45 -12.60
N VAL A 71 -23.11 -0.52 -13.52
CA VAL A 71 -21.93 -1.38 -13.62
C VAL A 71 -20.70 -0.55 -13.99
N GLU A 72 -20.81 0.37 -14.94
CA GLU A 72 -19.70 1.25 -15.31
C GLU A 72 -19.30 2.20 -14.16
N ASP A 73 -20.26 2.74 -13.43
CA ASP A 73 -19.98 3.57 -12.25
C ASP A 73 -19.19 2.80 -11.20
N GLU A 74 -19.63 1.57 -10.90
CA GLU A 74 -18.95 0.72 -9.93
C GLU A 74 -17.59 0.20 -10.44
N MET A 75 -17.44 -0.06 -11.74
CA MET A 75 -16.15 -0.37 -12.36
C MET A 75 -15.14 0.76 -12.16
N ARG A 76 -15.57 2.02 -12.34
CA ARG A 76 -14.71 3.20 -12.13
C ARG A 76 -14.29 3.32 -10.67
N ARG A 77 -15.21 3.04 -9.74
CA ARG A 77 -14.95 3.02 -8.29
C ARG A 77 -13.97 1.91 -7.91
N ASN A 78 -14.16 0.70 -8.43
CA ASN A 78 -13.26 -0.43 -8.21
C ASN A 78 -11.87 -0.15 -8.78
N ALA A 79 -11.79 0.46 -9.96
CA ALA A 79 -10.51 0.87 -10.55
C ALA A 79 -9.78 1.88 -9.66
N PHE A 80 -10.48 2.86 -9.09
CA PHE A 80 -9.90 3.77 -8.10
C PHE A 80 -9.34 3.01 -6.90
N TRP A 81 -10.12 2.12 -6.28
CA TRP A 81 -9.69 1.39 -5.09
C TRP A 81 -8.52 0.44 -5.34
N LEU A 82 -8.48 -0.22 -6.50
CA LEU A 82 -7.36 -1.07 -6.90
C LEU A 82 -6.07 -0.26 -7.11
N ALA A 83 -6.16 0.91 -7.75
CA ALA A 83 -5.01 1.78 -7.93
C ALA A 83 -4.57 2.47 -6.64
N TYR A 84 -5.51 2.87 -5.79
CA TYR A 84 -5.25 3.29 -4.40
C TYR A 84 -4.47 2.19 -3.68
N ALA A 85 -4.95 0.95 -3.73
CA ALA A 85 -4.30 -0.18 -3.06
C ALA A 85 -2.90 -0.48 -3.59
N THR A 86 -2.75 -0.48 -4.91
CA THR A 86 -1.45 -0.65 -5.56
C THR A 86 -0.45 0.40 -5.05
N GLU A 87 -0.83 1.68 -5.02
CA GLU A 87 0.05 2.74 -4.52
C GLU A 87 0.38 2.56 -3.03
N ARG A 88 -0.61 2.29 -2.18
CA ARG A 88 -0.39 2.12 -0.73
C ARG A 88 0.54 0.95 -0.42
N GLN A 89 0.35 -0.16 -1.11
CA GLN A 89 1.15 -1.37 -0.95
C GLN A 89 2.60 -1.17 -1.39
N HIS A 90 2.82 -0.59 -2.58
CA HIS A 90 4.17 -0.27 -3.05
C HIS A 90 4.84 0.78 -2.16
N GLY A 91 4.10 1.81 -1.78
CA GLY A 91 4.55 2.86 -0.87
C GLY A 91 4.97 2.31 0.49
N CYS A 92 4.33 1.25 1.00
CA CYS A 92 4.68 0.66 2.29
C CYS A 92 6.15 0.19 2.38
N SER A 93 6.81 -0.03 1.24
CA SER A 93 8.20 -0.50 1.16
C SER A 93 9.27 0.61 1.26
N ASN A 94 8.86 1.89 1.21
CA ASN A 94 9.78 3.02 1.10
C ASN A 94 9.37 4.22 1.96
N GLY A 95 10.29 5.16 2.14
CA GLY A 95 10.10 6.38 2.93
C GLY A 95 9.48 7.56 2.17
N TRP A 96 8.99 7.35 0.95
CA TRP A 96 8.43 8.44 0.14
C TRP A 96 6.99 8.75 0.54
N ALA A 97 6.58 10.00 0.31
CA ALA A 97 5.17 10.38 0.36
C ALA A 97 4.38 9.62 -0.72
N LEU A 98 3.10 9.42 -0.46
CA LEU A 98 2.15 8.87 -1.43
C LEU A 98 1.64 10.02 -2.31
N SER A 99 1.24 9.74 -3.55
CA SER A 99 0.83 10.78 -4.51
C SER A 99 -0.56 11.34 -4.18
N LEU A 100 -1.46 10.48 -3.67
CA LEU A 100 -2.78 10.88 -3.17
C LEU A 100 -2.76 10.94 -1.63
N ASP A 101 -3.21 12.04 -1.03
CA ASP A 101 -3.44 12.09 0.42
C ASP A 101 -4.74 11.36 0.79
N ASP A 102 -4.76 10.69 1.94
CA ASP A 102 -5.99 10.05 2.42
C ASP A 102 -7.08 11.08 2.78
N GLN A 103 -6.70 12.33 3.07
CA GLN A 103 -7.64 13.43 3.27
C GLN A 103 -8.39 13.82 1.99
N ASP A 104 -7.84 13.49 0.82
CA ASP A 104 -8.44 13.79 -0.49
C ASP A 104 -9.35 12.64 -0.97
N VAL A 105 -9.58 11.60 -0.15
CA VAL A 105 -10.43 10.45 -0.51
C VAL A 105 -11.80 10.58 0.16
N SER A 106 -12.79 10.95 -0.65
CA SER A 106 -14.20 11.05 -0.25
C SER A 106 -15.05 10.09 -1.09
N GLN A 107 -14.71 8.80 -1.02
CA GLN A 107 -15.25 7.75 -1.88
C GLN A 107 -16.02 6.69 -1.07
N LEU A 108 -17.10 6.13 -1.64
CA LEU A 108 -17.76 4.94 -1.11
C LEU A 108 -16.85 3.72 -1.26
N LEU A 109 -16.87 2.81 -0.29
CA LEU A 109 -16.28 1.49 -0.46
C LEU A 109 -17.01 0.70 -1.56
N PRO A 110 -16.34 -0.26 -2.23
CA PRO A 110 -16.96 -1.11 -3.24
C PRO A 110 -18.26 -1.78 -2.78
N VAL A 111 -19.14 -2.13 -3.71
CA VAL A 111 -20.22 -3.11 -3.46
C VAL A 111 -19.65 -4.52 -3.37
N ARG A 112 -20.44 -5.48 -2.89
CA ARG A 112 -20.03 -6.89 -2.88
C ARG A 112 -19.92 -7.44 -4.30
N GLY A 113 -19.05 -8.42 -4.50
CA GLY A 113 -18.81 -9.03 -5.82
C GLY A 113 -20.08 -9.58 -6.48
N ASP A 114 -20.96 -10.22 -5.71
CA ASP A 114 -22.26 -10.71 -6.20
C ASP A 114 -23.20 -9.58 -6.64
N GLU A 115 -23.21 -8.46 -5.93
CA GLU A 115 -24.00 -7.28 -6.31
C GLU A 115 -23.48 -6.65 -7.60
N PHE A 116 -22.16 -6.58 -7.76
CA PHE A 116 -21.51 -6.09 -8.97
C PHE A 116 -21.81 -6.98 -10.19
N GLU A 117 -21.66 -8.30 -10.05
CA GLU A 117 -21.90 -9.28 -11.12
C GLU A 117 -23.35 -9.27 -11.60
N ASN A 118 -24.30 -9.04 -10.69
CA ASN A 118 -25.72 -8.94 -11.02
C ASN A 118 -26.16 -7.53 -11.45
N GLY A 119 -25.25 -6.55 -11.46
CA GLY A 119 -25.55 -5.16 -11.82
C GLY A 119 -26.54 -4.47 -10.88
N ILE A 120 -26.53 -4.84 -9.59
CA ILE A 120 -27.43 -4.30 -8.58
C ILE A 120 -27.02 -2.87 -8.21
N LEU A 121 -27.99 -1.96 -8.22
CA LEU A 121 -27.80 -0.61 -7.71
C LEU A 121 -27.93 -0.61 -6.19
N VAL A 122 -26.79 -0.48 -5.49
CA VAL A 122 -26.75 -0.33 -4.03
C VAL A 122 -26.64 1.16 -3.68
N PRO A 123 -27.62 1.72 -2.95
CA PRO A 123 -27.63 3.14 -2.64
C PRO A 123 -26.63 3.50 -1.53
N PRO A 124 -26.20 4.77 -1.41
CA PRO A 124 -25.14 5.17 -0.48
C PRO A 124 -25.41 4.90 1.01
N GLN A 125 -26.68 4.85 1.44
CA GLN A 125 -27.04 4.55 2.83
C GLN A 125 -26.78 3.10 3.25
N ASP A 126 -26.73 2.18 2.28
CA ASP A 126 -26.46 0.76 2.48
C ASP A 126 -24.99 0.45 2.15
N ARG A 127 -24.12 1.47 2.26
CA ARG A 127 -22.68 1.39 1.98
C ARG A 127 -21.90 2.21 2.99
N GLN A 128 -20.65 1.81 3.21
CA GLN A 128 -19.71 2.57 4.02
C GLN A 128 -18.88 3.53 3.18
N TRP A 129 -18.58 4.69 3.75
CA TRP A 129 -17.65 5.68 3.18
C TRP A 129 -16.23 5.44 3.66
N ALA A 130 -15.24 5.87 2.87
CA ALA A 130 -13.82 5.83 3.23
C ALA A 130 -13.50 6.55 4.56
N HIS A 131 -14.33 7.52 4.93
CA HIS A 131 -14.22 8.30 6.17
C HIS A 131 -15.30 7.95 7.19
N SER A 132 -16.06 6.87 7.02
CA SER A 132 -17.02 6.41 8.04
C SER A 132 -16.31 6.21 9.38
N ARG A 133 -16.99 6.60 10.45
CA ARG A 133 -16.51 6.35 11.82
C ARG A 133 -16.29 4.86 12.01
N GLU A 134 -15.15 4.51 12.63
CA GLU A 134 -14.80 3.12 12.94
C GLU A 134 -14.84 2.19 11.72
N LEU A 135 -14.58 2.71 10.52
CA LEU A 135 -14.56 1.96 9.25
C LEU A 135 -13.77 0.65 9.32
N LEU A 136 -12.65 0.69 10.05
CA LEU A 136 -11.70 -0.41 10.19
C LEU A 136 -12.13 -1.42 11.27
N LEU A 137 -13.15 -1.14 12.07
CA LEU A 137 -13.61 -2.01 13.16
C LEU A 137 -15.07 -2.45 12.99
N ILE A 138 -15.84 -1.81 12.11
CA ILE A 138 -17.23 -2.15 11.82
C ILE A 138 -17.34 -2.68 10.39
N HIS A 139 -17.74 -3.94 10.26
CA HIS A 139 -17.88 -4.66 8.99
C HIS A 139 -19.30 -5.25 8.90
N PRO A 140 -20.29 -4.50 8.38
CA PRO A 140 -21.65 -5.00 8.26
C PRO A 140 -21.69 -6.25 7.38
N GLU A 141 -22.29 -7.33 7.89
CA GLU A 141 -22.24 -8.64 7.23
C GLU A 141 -22.85 -8.64 5.83
N LYS A 142 -23.90 -7.83 5.62
CA LYS A 142 -24.60 -7.73 4.33
C LYS A 142 -23.87 -6.87 3.31
N GLU A 143 -22.94 -6.03 3.75
CA GLU A 143 -22.25 -5.04 2.90
C GLU A 143 -20.78 -5.42 2.69
N THR A 144 -20.25 -6.43 3.38
CA THR A 144 -18.81 -6.73 3.40
C THR A 144 -18.51 -8.03 2.67
N ASP A 145 -17.54 -7.99 1.76
CA ASP A 145 -16.88 -9.16 1.21
C ASP A 145 -15.35 -9.06 1.35
N SER A 146 -14.64 -10.04 0.79
CA SER A 146 -13.18 -10.10 0.82
C SER A 146 -12.50 -8.91 0.15
N PHE A 147 -13.07 -8.36 -0.94
CA PHE A 147 -12.50 -7.20 -1.64
C PHE A 147 -12.63 -5.93 -0.79
N ILE A 148 -13.77 -5.75 -0.12
CA ILE A 148 -14.00 -4.62 0.78
C ILE A 148 -13.07 -4.70 1.99
N LEU A 149 -12.83 -5.89 2.56
CA LEU A 149 -11.84 -6.07 3.63
C LEU A 149 -10.41 -5.78 3.15
N TYR A 150 -10.08 -6.14 1.92
CA TYR A 150 -8.80 -5.79 1.28
C TYR A 150 -8.62 -4.28 1.14
N VAL A 151 -9.65 -3.55 0.69
CA VAL A 151 -9.62 -2.07 0.63
C VAL A 151 -9.47 -1.45 2.02
N LYS A 152 -10.22 -1.95 3.01
CA LYS A 152 -10.10 -1.47 4.40
C LYS A 152 -8.71 -1.73 4.99
N GLY A 153 -8.15 -2.92 4.77
CA GLY A 153 -6.80 -3.25 5.22
C GLY A 153 -5.74 -2.36 4.55
N THR A 154 -5.97 -1.99 3.30
CA THR A 154 -5.14 -1.04 2.57
C THR A 154 -5.19 0.36 3.20
N ILE A 155 -6.38 0.86 3.53
CA ILE A 155 -6.55 2.14 4.25
C ILE A 155 -5.81 2.12 5.60
N MET A 156 -5.88 1.00 6.32
CA MET A 156 -5.13 0.81 7.57
C MET A 156 -3.61 0.92 7.37
N ILE A 157 -3.06 0.27 6.35
CA ILE A 157 -1.64 0.38 5.98
C ILE A 157 -1.27 1.84 5.68
N SER A 158 -2.11 2.55 4.92
CA SER A 158 -1.91 3.97 4.61
C SER A 158 -1.85 4.84 5.86
N LYS A 159 -2.77 4.62 6.81
CA LYS A 159 -2.79 5.36 8.09
C LYS A 159 -1.53 5.13 8.92
N VAL A 160 -1.05 3.89 9.01
CA VAL A 160 0.21 3.55 9.70
C VAL A 160 1.42 4.19 9.03
N LYS A 161 1.54 4.05 7.70
CA LYS A 161 2.62 4.68 6.94
C LYS A 161 2.61 6.19 7.15
N THR A 162 1.46 6.83 7.00
CA THR A 162 1.30 8.28 7.10
C THR A 162 1.61 8.79 8.51
N PHE A 163 1.19 8.05 9.56
CA PHE A 163 1.56 8.35 10.94
C PHE A 163 3.08 8.40 11.10
N ASN A 164 3.79 7.33 10.73
CA ASN A 164 5.25 7.27 10.85
C ASN A 164 5.96 8.35 10.04
N LEU A 165 5.52 8.57 8.80
CA LEU A 165 6.13 9.54 7.89
C LEU A 165 5.99 10.98 8.40
N ARG A 166 4.80 11.32 8.93
CA ARG A 166 4.47 12.70 9.29
C ARG A 166 4.60 13.02 10.78
N PHE A 167 4.86 12.03 11.64
CA PHE A 167 4.90 12.20 13.10
C PHE A 167 5.71 13.42 13.53
N ARG A 168 6.98 13.52 13.08
CA ARG A 168 7.88 14.60 13.50
C ARG A 168 7.37 15.98 13.07
N ALA A 169 6.84 16.10 11.85
CA ALA A 169 6.29 17.34 11.34
C ALA A 169 5.02 17.77 12.09
N ARG A 170 4.10 16.82 12.34
CA ARG A 170 2.88 17.05 13.12
C ARG A 170 3.19 17.42 14.57
N HIS A 171 4.18 16.77 15.16
CA HIS A 171 4.61 17.07 16.53
C HIS A 171 5.21 18.48 16.61
N PHE A 172 6.06 18.86 15.65
CA PHE A 172 6.69 20.18 15.61
C PHE A 172 5.66 21.33 15.59
N ILE A 173 4.54 21.16 14.90
CA ILE A 173 3.46 22.16 14.85
C ILE A 173 2.47 22.08 16.03
N GLY A 174 2.70 21.18 17.00
CA GLY A 174 1.86 21.05 18.19
C GLY A 174 0.51 20.37 17.95
N ASP A 175 0.42 19.45 16.98
CA ASP A 175 -0.81 18.68 16.74
C ASP A 175 -1.14 17.79 17.95
N ALA A 176 -2.28 18.06 18.58
CA ALA A 176 -2.75 17.39 19.79
C ALA A 176 -2.87 15.86 19.66
N ALA A 177 -3.01 15.31 18.45
CA ALA A 177 -3.07 13.87 18.25
C ALA A 177 -1.72 13.18 18.46
N VAL A 178 -0.60 13.88 18.22
CA VAL A 178 0.77 13.33 18.31
C VAL A 178 1.56 13.87 19.51
N THR A 179 1.00 14.82 20.26
CA THR A 179 1.56 15.29 21.54
C THR A 179 1.33 14.26 22.65
N SER A 180 2.35 13.99 23.47
CA SER A 180 2.21 13.19 24.68
C SER A 180 1.94 14.10 25.89
N TYR A 181 0.99 13.72 26.74
CA TYR A 181 0.68 14.44 27.99
C TYR A 181 1.52 13.97 29.18
N SER A 182 2.43 13.01 28.99
CA SER A 182 3.40 12.63 30.00
C SER A 182 4.35 13.80 30.25
N ASN A 183 4.05 14.59 31.29
CA ASN A 183 4.90 15.61 31.88
C ASN A 183 6.36 15.15 31.90
N ASP A 184 7.24 15.92 31.26
CA ASP A 184 8.43 16.35 31.98
C ASP A 184 8.66 17.83 31.72
N GLY A 185 8.65 18.57 32.83
CA GLY A 185 9.11 19.94 32.81
C GLY A 185 10.61 19.94 32.54
N VAL A 186 11.04 20.95 31.77
CA VAL A 186 12.43 21.38 31.58
C VAL A 186 13.22 20.59 30.52
N SER A 187 13.78 21.36 29.58
CA SER A 187 14.84 21.03 28.62
C SER A 187 14.42 20.48 27.25
N SER A 188 14.41 21.41 26.30
CA SER A 188 14.65 21.21 24.87
C SER A 188 15.80 20.22 24.59
N SER A 189 15.49 18.97 24.22
CA SER A 189 16.30 18.05 23.36
C SER A 189 15.85 16.58 23.44
N GLU A 190 14.83 16.21 24.23
CA GLU A 190 14.48 14.79 24.36
C GLU A 190 13.76 14.23 23.12
N ILE A 191 14.23 13.06 22.69
CA ILE A 191 13.62 12.27 21.62
C ILE A 191 12.24 11.83 22.11
N ILE A 192 11.19 12.54 21.66
CA ILE A 192 9.80 12.20 22.01
C ILE A 192 9.48 10.80 21.52
N ASP A 193 9.01 9.94 22.42
CA ASP A 193 8.53 8.61 22.11
C ASP A 193 7.13 8.67 21.49
N PRO A 194 6.95 8.33 20.20
CA PRO A 194 5.64 8.39 19.53
C PRO A 194 4.59 7.48 20.18
N ARG A 195 5.02 6.44 20.91
CA ARG A 195 4.14 5.43 21.51
C ARG A 195 3.24 5.98 22.61
N GLY A 196 3.62 7.09 23.24
CA GLY A 196 2.80 7.78 24.23
C GLY A 196 1.69 8.66 23.64
N SER A 197 1.73 8.92 22.32
CA SER A 197 0.74 9.78 21.68
C SER A 197 -0.60 9.08 21.49
N ARG A 198 -1.69 9.86 21.58
CA ARG A 198 -3.06 9.35 21.35
C ARG A 198 -3.20 8.69 19.99
N ALA A 199 -2.66 9.31 18.94
CA ALA A 199 -2.71 8.78 17.58
C ALA A 199 -2.02 7.40 17.46
N PHE A 200 -0.90 7.19 18.14
CA PHE A 200 -0.24 5.89 18.16
C PHE A 200 -1.12 4.84 18.84
N ILE A 201 -1.64 5.15 20.03
CA ILE A 201 -2.45 4.23 20.84
C ILE A 201 -3.73 3.82 20.10
N GLU A 202 -4.43 4.80 19.52
CA GLU A 202 -5.64 4.54 18.72
C GLU A 202 -5.33 3.65 17.51
N LEU A 203 -4.22 3.93 16.81
CA LEU A 203 -3.86 3.18 15.61
C LEU A 203 -3.40 1.76 15.94
N ASP A 204 -2.64 1.57 17.01
CA ASP A 204 -2.22 0.27 17.52
C ASP A 204 -3.43 -0.59 17.96
N HIS A 205 -4.42 0.03 18.62
CA HIS A 205 -5.70 -0.63 18.93
C HIS A 205 -6.46 -1.06 17.67
N VAL A 206 -6.56 -0.16 16.67
CA VAL A 206 -7.23 -0.48 15.41
C VAL A 206 -6.54 -1.64 14.69
N VAL A 207 -5.21 -1.60 14.58
CA VAL A 207 -4.43 -2.64 13.90
C VAL A 207 -4.59 -4.00 14.58
N SER A 208 -4.54 -4.04 15.91
CA SER A 208 -4.69 -5.28 16.68
C SER A 208 -6.12 -5.84 16.67
N SER A 209 -7.14 -4.98 16.53
CA SER A 209 -8.55 -5.37 16.57
C SER A 209 -9.13 -5.69 15.18
N PHE A 210 -8.51 -5.19 14.11
CA PHE A 210 -9.00 -5.29 12.72
C PHE A 210 -9.46 -6.69 12.31
N ARG A 211 -8.66 -7.72 12.58
CA ARG A 211 -8.99 -9.11 12.21
C ARG A 211 -10.08 -9.72 13.09
N ALA A 212 -10.14 -9.33 14.36
CA ALA A 212 -11.11 -9.87 15.31
C ALA A 212 -12.53 -9.37 15.02
N SER A 213 -12.66 -8.21 14.37
CA SER A 213 -13.94 -7.62 13.96
C SER A 213 -14.53 -8.20 12.68
N PHE A 214 -13.86 -9.13 11.99
CA PHE A 214 -14.37 -9.68 10.73
C PHE A 214 -15.66 -10.50 10.93
N PRO A 215 -16.61 -10.42 9.97
CA PRO A 215 -17.82 -11.25 9.97
C PRO A 215 -17.47 -12.74 10.03
N PRO A 216 -18.31 -13.61 10.64
CA PRO A 216 -17.99 -15.02 10.85
C PRO A 216 -17.56 -15.75 9.57
N HIS A 217 -18.24 -15.47 8.45
CA HIS A 217 -17.97 -16.09 7.15
C HIS A 217 -16.66 -15.61 6.48
N LEU A 218 -16.03 -14.54 6.99
CA LEU A 218 -14.76 -13.98 6.49
C LEU A 218 -13.60 -14.16 7.50
N ARG A 219 -13.76 -15.01 8.52
CA ARG A 219 -12.72 -15.24 9.56
C ARG A 219 -11.63 -16.21 9.14
N ASN A 220 -11.76 -16.86 7.98
CA ASN A 220 -10.76 -17.77 7.46
C ASN A 220 -10.52 -17.51 5.96
N PRO A 221 -9.30 -17.13 5.54
CA PRO A 221 -8.97 -16.90 4.13
C PRO A 221 -8.80 -18.20 3.32
N ILE A 222 -8.80 -19.36 3.96
CA ILE A 222 -8.58 -20.66 3.33
C ILE A 222 -9.66 -21.63 3.79
N VAL A 223 -10.61 -21.95 2.91
CA VAL A 223 -11.73 -22.86 3.18
C VAL A 223 -11.68 -23.99 2.16
N ASP A 224 -11.71 -25.24 2.62
CA ASP A 224 -11.69 -26.43 1.75
C ASP A 224 -10.55 -26.44 0.71
N ASN A 225 -9.35 -26.00 1.10
CA ASN A 225 -8.16 -25.81 0.25
C ASN A 225 -8.30 -24.75 -0.85
N ILE A 226 -9.38 -23.97 -0.85
CA ILE A 226 -9.56 -22.81 -1.72
C ILE A 226 -9.06 -21.57 -0.97
N VAL A 227 -8.18 -20.83 -1.62
CA VAL A 227 -7.59 -19.60 -1.07
C VAL A 227 -8.31 -18.41 -1.67
N ASP A 228 -8.90 -17.57 -0.83
CA ASP A 228 -9.38 -16.25 -1.23
C ASP A 228 -8.20 -15.26 -1.20
N ASN A 229 -7.77 -14.79 -2.37
CA ASN A 229 -6.60 -13.93 -2.51
C ASN A 229 -6.77 -12.57 -1.81
N HIS A 230 -7.94 -11.93 -1.95
CA HIS A 230 -8.20 -10.64 -1.33
C HIS A 230 -8.25 -10.78 0.19
N LEU A 231 -8.94 -11.81 0.69
CA LEU A 231 -9.04 -12.06 2.12
C LEU A 231 -7.69 -12.47 2.71
N TYR A 232 -6.93 -13.33 2.03
CA TYR A 232 -5.57 -13.70 2.45
C TYR A 232 -4.67 -12.47 2.59
N THR A 233 -4.72 -11.57 1.61
CA THR A 233 -3.96 -10.32 1.65
C THR A 233 -4.43 -9.41 2.79
N ALA A 234 -5.75 -9.29 2.99
CA ALA A 234 -6.32 -8.55 4.12
C ALA A 234 -5.89 -9.13 5.49
N PHE A 235 -5.64 -10.44 5.58
CA PHE A 235 -5.14 -11.10 6.79
C PHE A 235 -3.65 -10.80 7.08
N LEU A 236 -2.86 -10.52 6.05
CA LEU A 236 -1.45 -10.13 6.17
C LEU A 236 -1.28 -8.66 6.58
N MET A 237 -2.15 -7.79 6.10
CA MET A 237 -2.09 -6.33 6.33
C MET A 237 -1.97 -5.90 7.81
N PRO A 238 -2.76 -6.41 8.79
CA PRO A 238 -2.60 -5.99 10.18
C PRO A 238 -1.24 -6.36 10.76
N HIS A 239 -0.64 -7.50 10.36
CA HIS A 239 0.68 -7.90 10.84
C HIS A 239 1.77 -6.99 10.28
N VAL A 240 1.71 -6.66 9.00
CA VAL A 240 2.64 -5.69 8.40
C VAL A 240 2.44 -4.30 9.00
N ALA A 241 1.19 -3.88 9.25
CA ALA A 241 0.87 -2.63 9.93
C ALA A 241 1.49 -2.59 11.35
N THR A 242 1.39 -3.68 12.12
CA THR A 242 2.07 -3.80 13.42
C THR A 242 3.58 -3.66 13.27
N ILE A 243 4.19 -4.35 12.30
CA ILE A 243 5.63 -4.27 12.07
C ILE A 243 6.03 -2.84 11.72
N VAL A 244 5.38 -2.20 10.74
CA VAL A 244 5.70 -0.83 10.33
C VAL A 244 5.54 0.15 11.49
N LEU A 245 4.47 0.04 12.28
CA LEU A 245 4.21 0.93 13.42
C LEU A 245 5.26 0.78 14.54
N HIS A 246 5.71 -0.45 14.83
CA HIS A 246 6.57 -0.73 15.98
C HIS A 246 8.07 -0.89 15.67
N ASP A 247 8.46 -1.22 14.44
CA ASP A 247 9.86 -1.50 14.04
C ASP A 247 10.83 -0.36 14.39
N PRO A 248 10.48 0.95 14.22
CA PRO A 248 11.36 2.06 14.61
C PRO A 248 11.61 2.18 16.12
N HIS A 249 10.75 1.56 16.93
CA HIS A 249 10.77 1.63 18.40
C HIS A 249 11.15 0.30 19.05
N ALA A 250 11.43 -0.73 18.24
CA ALA A 250 11.76 -2.06 18.71
C ALA A 250 13.25 -2.18 19.03
N ASP A 251 13.57 -2.29 20.32
CA ASP A 251 14.88 -2.75 20.78
C ASP A 251 14.82 -4.25 21.06
N VAL A 252 15.40 -5.03 20.16
CA VAL A 252 15.43 -6.51 20.23
C VAL A 252 16.41 -7.05 21.27
N ARG A 253 17.32 -6.21 21.79
CA ARG A 253 18.31 -6.61 22.81
C ARG A 253 17.80 -6.33 24.21
N GLN A 254 16.88 -5.38 24.35
CA GLN A 254 16.28 -5.03 25.63
C GLN A 254 15.17 -6.03 26.00
N SER A 255 15.36 -6.73 27.13
CA SER A 255 14.31 -7.56 27.72
C SER A 255 13.09 -6.71 28.10
N GLY A 256 11.89 -7.19 27.76
CA GLY A 256 10.64 -6.49 28.05
C GLY A 256 10.24 -5.39 27.06
N CYS A 257 10.95 -5.21 25.95
CA CYS A 257 10.54 -4.24 24.92
C CYS A 257 9.24 -4.70 24.23
N ILE A 258 8.13 -3.99 24.51
CA ILE A 258 6.80 -4.31 23.96
C ILE A 258 6.80 -4.24 22.43
N SER A 259 7.44 -3.22 21.84
CA SER A 259 7.55 -3.10 20.38
C SER A 259 8.29 -4.28 19.75
N ALA A 260 9.36 -4.76 20.40
CA ALA A 260 10.09 -5.95 19.93
C ALA A 260 9.20 -7.21 19.98
N LEU A 261 8.48 -7.42 21.09
CA LEU A 261 7.54 -8.53 21.21
C LEU A 261 6.47 -8.48 20.10
N LYS A 262 5.86 -7.31 19.87
CA LYS A 262 4.82 -7.12 18.85
C LYS A 262 5.31 -7.44 17.44
N ILE A 263 6.48 -6.94 17.03
CA ILE A 263 6.99 -7.23 15.69
C ILE A 263 7.35 -8.71 15.51
N LEU A 264 7.86 -9.39 16.55
CA LEU A 264 8.17 -10.82 16.49
C LEU A 264 6.91 -11.67 16.37
N THR A 265 5.88 -11.36 17.16
CA THR A 265 4.57 -12.03 17.08
C THR A 265 3.93 -11.83 15.71
N ALA A 266 3.96 -10.60 15.18
CA ALA A 266 3.45 -10.31 13.84
C ALA A 266 4.23 -11.06 12.73
N ALA A 267 5.55 -11.12 12.82
CA ALA A 267 6.38 -11.86 11.87
C ALA A 267 6.06 -13.36 11.86
N ARG A 268 5.87 -13.97 13.04
CA ARG A 268 5.46 -15.38 13.16
C ARG A 268 4.05 -15.63 12.66
N ALA A 269 3.11 -14.72 12.93
CA ALA A 269 1.76 -14.83 12.39
C ALA A 269 1.73 -14.75 10.85
N ILE A 270 2.66 -14.02 10.23
CA ILE A 270 2.87 -14.04 8.77
C ILE A 270 3.41 -15.41 8.32
N LEU A 271 4.34 -16.04 9.05
CA LEU A 271 4.79 -17.40 8.75
C LEU A 271 3.64 -18.41 8.84
N ASP A 272 2.79 -18.32 9.86
CA ASP A 272 1.61 -19.18 10.00
C ASP A 272 0.69 -19.08 8.77
N LEU A 273 0.49 -17.86 8.25
CA LEU A 273 -0.26 -17.63 7.01
C LEU A 273 0.46 -18.18 5.76
N ILE A 274 1.80 -18.12 5.71
CA ILE A 274 2.59 -18.77 4.64
C ILE A 274 2.36 -20.28 4.66
N TYR A 275 2.41 -20.91 5.84
CA TYR A 275 2.14 -22.34 6.00
C TYR A 275 0.72 -22.71 5.60
N GLY A 276 -0.26 -21.89 5.98
CA GLY A 276 -1.66 -22.08 5.60
C GLY A 276 -1.83 -22.23 4.09
N VAL A 277 -1.38 -21.25 3.31
CA VAL A 277 -1.48 -21.32 1.83
C VAL A 277 -0.61 -22.44 1.27
N TRP A 278 0.57 -22.68 1.86
CA TRP A 278 1.44 -23.75 1.38
C TRP A 278 0.88 -25.16 1.58
N SER A 279 0.03 -25.36 2.58
CA SER A 279 -0.67 -26.64 2.78
C SER A 279 -1.72 -26.95 1.70
N THR A 280 -2.03 -25.98 0.83
CA THR A 280 -2.96 -26.10 -0.29
C THR A 280 -2.26 -26.32 -1.63
N SER A 281 -3.02 -26.65 -2.67
CA SER A 281 -2.53 -26.73 -4.06
C SER A 281 -2.50 -25.38 -4.79
N PHE A 282 -2.67 -24.26 -4.08
CA PHE A 282 -2.76 -22.94 -4.68
C PHE A 282 -1.44 -22.49 -5.33
N ASP A 283 -1.51 -21.95 -6.55
CA ASP A 283 -0.36 -21.35 -7.22
C ASP A 283 -0.08 -19.97 -6.62
N MET A 284 0.92 -19.89 -5.73
CA MET A 284 1.31 -18.65 -5.05
C MET A 284 1.75 -17.53 -6.00
N SER A 285 2.06 -17.83 -7.28
CA SER A 285 2.34 -16.77 -8.26
C SER A 285 1.12 -15.94 -8.65
N LEU A 286 -0.09 -16.38 -8.26
CA LEU A 286 -1.35 -15.66 -8.43
C LEU A 286 -1.67 -14.73 -7.25
N LEU A 287 -0.90 -14.79 -6.16
CA LEU A 287 -1.09 -13.86 -5.04
C LEU A 287 -0.69 -12.44 -5.44
N ASP A 288 -1.30 -11.46 -4.77
CA ASP A 288 -0.88 -10.07 -4.88
C ASP A 288 0.62 -9.90 -4.58
N SER A 289 1.32 -9.03 -5.31
CA SER A 289 2.75 -8.81 -5.13
C SER A 289 3.10 -8.31 -3.71
N PHE A 290 2.16 -7.65 -3.04
CA PHE A 290 2.25 -7.25 -1.64
C PHE A 290 2.41 -8.45 -0.69
N CYS A 291 1.87 -9.63 -1.01
CA CYS A 291 2.07 -10.83 -0.19
C CYS A 291 3.56 -11.18 -0.09
N SER A 292 4.29 -11.09 -1.20
CA SER A 292 5.75 -11.32 -1.22
C SER A 292 6.49 -10.29 -0.38
N PHE A 293 6.03 -9.03 -0.38
CA PHE A 293 6.56 -7.99 0.50
C PHE A 293 6.28 -8.29 1.98
N CYS A 294 5.08 -8.76 2.34
CA CYS A 294 4.74 -9.15 3.70
C CYS A 294 5.69 -10.23 4.23
N TRP A 295 5.95 -11.25 3.41
CA TRP A 295 6.86 -12.35 3.75
C TRP A 295 8.31 -11.86 3.91
N PHE A 296 8.75 -10.94 3.05
CA PHE A 296 10.06 -10.29 3.17
C PHE A 296 10.20 -9.48 4.46
N VAL A 297 9.19 -8.70 4.82
CA VAL A 297 9.17 -7.90 6.07
C VAL A 297 9.23 -8.82 7.29
N ALA A 298 8.50 -9.92 7.31
CA ALA A 298 8.60 -10.93 8.36
C ALA A 298 10.03 -11.50 8.45
N GLY A 299 10.62 -11.89 7.32
CA GLY A 299 12.01 -12.35 7.25
C GLY A 299 13.02 -11.34 7.80
N ARG A 300 12.84 -10.05 7.52
CA ARG A 300 13.68 -8.98 8.07
C ARG A 300 13.60 -8.89 9.59
N VAL A 301 12.39 -9.01 10.15
CA VAL A 301 12.20 -9.03 11.61
C VAL A 301 12.91 -10.25 12.21
N LEU A 302 12.66 -11.46 11.68
CA LEU A 302 13.31 -12.68 12.15
C LEU A 302 14.83 -12.59 12.11
N LEU A 303 15.40 -11.99 11.05
CA LEU A 303 16.83 -11.74 10.95
C LEU A 303 17.35 -10.80 12.05
N ARG A 304 16.59 -9.75 12.42
CA ARG A 304 16.97 -8.87 13.55
C ARG A 304 17.04 -9.66 14.87
N PHE A 305 16.08 -10.56 15.11
CA PHE A 305 16.07 -11.42 16.30
C PHE A 305 17.18 -12.47 16.24
N LEU A 306 17.45 -13.04 15.08
CA LEU A 306 18.55 -14.00 14.90
C LEU A 306 19.88 -13.34 15.22
N GLN A 307 20.09 -12.10 14.78
CA GLN A 307 21.29 -11.33 15.11
C GLN A 307 21.44 -11.15 16.63
N ALA A 308 20.37 -10.75 17.33
CA ALA A 308 20.40 -10.61 18.79
C ALA A 308 20.67 -11.94 19.50
N ALA A 309 20.08 -13.05 19.04
CA ALA A 309 20.29 -14.38 19.60
C ALA A 309 21.73 -14.88 19.40
N LEU A 310 22.35 -14.56 18.26
CA LEU A 310 23.76 -14.86 17.98
C LEU A 310 24.69 -14.11 18.93
N ASP A 311 24.42 -12.83 19.20
CA ASP A 311 25.23 -12.01 20.09
C ASP A 311 25.24 -12.55 21.54
N VAL A 312 24.10 -13.08 21.99
CA VAL A 312 23.94 -13.69 23.33
C VAL A 312 24.30 -15.20 23.34
N LYS A 313 24.64 -15.77 22.17
CA LYS A 313 25.01 -17.19 21.98
C LYS A 313 23.93 -18.18 22.45
N SER A 314 22.65 -17.84 22.24
CA SER A 314 21.52 -18.68 22.63
C SER A 314 21.24 -19.76 21.56
N ALA A 315 21.75 -20.97 21.75
CA ALA A 315 21.69 -22.05 20.75
C ALA A 315 20.25 -22.39 20.31
N ASP A 316 19.32 -22.50 21.26
CA ASP A 316 17.92 -22.88 20.97
C ASP A 316 17.20 -21.82 20.13
N GLN A 317 17.40 -20.54 20.47
CA GLN A 317 16.80 -19.43 19.72
C GLN A 317 17.42 -19.32 18.32
N ILE A 318 18.73 -19.51 18.20
CA ILE A 318 19.44 -19.48 16.92
C ILE A 318 18.89 -20.57 15.99
N ALA A 319 18.73 -21.80 16.46
CA ALA A 319 18.23 -22.91 15.65
C ALA A 319 16.80 -22.63 15.14
N THR A 320 15.92 -22.19 16.03
CA THR A 320 14.51 -21.86 15.71
C THR A 320 14.41 -20.73 14.68
N LEU A 321 15.09 -19.60 14.93
CA LEU A 321 15.02 -18.42 14.07
C LEU A 321 15.66 -18.66 12.69
N ARG A 322 16.68 -19.54 12.61
CA ARG A 322 17.25 -19.94 11.32
C ARG A 322 16.24 -20.73 10.48
N ALA A 323 15.57 -21.71 11.06
CA ALA A 323 14.55 -22.49 10.37
C ALA A 323 13.41 -21.59 9.87
N GLU A 324 12.88 -20.72 10.74
CA GLU A 324 11.84 -19.73 10.41
C GLU A 324 12.29 -18.81 9.24
N LEU A 325 13.53 -18.35 9.24
CA LEU A 325 14.09 -17.47 8.21
C LEU A 325 14.32 -18.18 6.87
N GLU A 326 14.76 -19.44 6.89
CA GLU A 326 14.91 -20.25 5.68
C GLU A 326 13.58 -20.39 4.92
N ILE A 327 12.49 -20.59 5.66
CA ILE A 327 11.15 -20.65 5.08
C ILE A 327 10.78 -19.32 4.44
N ALA A 328 10.98 -18.20 5.12
CA ALA A 328 10.70 -16.88 4.56
C ALA A 328 11.47 -16.66 3.24
N ILE A 329 12.77 -16.97 3.20
CA ILE A 329 13.61 -16.82 2.00
C ILE A 329 13.12 -17.74 0.86
N ALA A 330 12.90 -19.02 1.15
CA ALA A 330 12.48 -20.00 0.15
C ALA A 330 11.12 -19.65 -0.49
N LYS A 331 10.20 -19.07 0.29
CA LYS A 331 8.86 -18.73 -0.19
C LYS A 331 8.79 -17.39 -0.88
N VAL A 332 9.61 -16.43 -0.46
CA VAL A 332 9.77 -15.15 -1.17
C VAL A 332 10.44 -15.38 -2.54
N GLY A 333 11.34 -16.35 -2.69
CA GLY A 333 12.07 -16.63 -3.93
C GLY A 333 11.28 -17.25 -5.10
N GLN A 334 9.95 -17.16 -5.10
CA GLN A 334 9.11 -17.82 -6.10
C GLN A 334 9.11 -17.12 -7.47
N ARG A 335 8.30 -17.62 -8.41
CA ARG A 335 8.29 -17.29 -9.85
C ARG A 335 8.02 -15.81 -10.21
N ILE A 336 7.95 -14.91 -9.23
CA ILE A 336 7.74 -13.48 -9.38
C ILE A 336 9.11 -12.77 -9.26
N PRO A 337 9.55 -11.99 -10.26
CA PRO A 337 10.86 -11.32 -10.24
C PRO A 337 11.09 -10.42 -9.02
N LEU A 338 10.08 -9.66 -8.60
CA LEU A 338 10.15 -8.80 -7.42
C LEU A 338 10.36 -9.61 -6.14
N ALA A 339 9.61 -10.70 -5.98
CA ALA A 339 9.73 -11.61 -4.85
C ALA A 339 11.14 -12.24 -4.81
N PHE A 340 11.65 -12.69 -5.96
CA PHE A 340 13.03 -13.16 -6.07
C PHE A 340 14.07 -12.11 -5.62
N ARG A 341 13.89 -10.83 -5.98
CA ARG A 341 14.76 -9.75 -5.49
C ARG A 341 14.70 -9.58 -3.98
N PHE A 342 13.52 -9.67 -3.37
CA PHE A 342 13.39 -9.65 -1.91
C PHE A 342 14.12 -10.82 -1.23
N ALA A 343 14.07 -12.02 -1.82
CA ALA A 343 14.79 -13.18 -1.28
C ALA A 343 16.31 -12.99 -1.35
N GLN A 344 16.83 -12.45 -2.48
CA GLN A 344 18.25 -12.11 -2.62
C GLN A 344 18.67 -11.05 -1.59
N LEU A 345 17.90 -9.96 -1.46
CA LEU A 345 18.18 -8.92 -0.47
C LEU A 345 18.21 -9.48 0.95
N LEU A 346 17.28 -10.37 1.28
CA LEU A 346 17.23 -11.01 2.60
C LEU A 346 18.45 -11.91 2.82
N GLN A 347 18.83 -12.73 1.84
CA GLN A 347 20.02 -13.58 1.86
C GLN A 347 21.31 -12.76 2.06
N ASP A 348 21.47 -11.66 1.32
CA ASP A 348 22.61 -10.75 1.45
C ASP A 348 22.66 -10.13 2.86
N MET A 349 21.50 -9.75 3.41
CA MET A 349 21.43 -9.26 4.79
C MET A 349 21.79 -10.33 5.82
N VAL A 350 21.42 -11.59 5.62
CA VAL A 350 21.83 -12.71 6.49
C VAL A 350 23.35 -12.82 6.50
N ILE A 351 23.97 -12.89 5.33
CA ILE A 351 25.43 -13.02 5.18
C ILE A 351 26.12 -11.85 5.86
N LYS A 352 25.66 -10.62 5.60
CA LYS A 352 26.25 -9.40 6.15
C LYS A 352 26.15 -9.32 7.67
N LYS A 353 25.04 -9.76 8.27
CA LYS A 353 24.76 -9.57 9.70
C LYS A 353 25.11 -10.77 10.58
N CYS A 354 25.01 -11.97 10.04
CA CYS A 354 25.14 -13.22 10.79
C CYS A 354 26.34 -14.07 10.34
N GLY A 355 27.07 -13.63 9.31
CA GLY A 355 28.13 -14.41 8.68
C GLY A 355 27.61 -15.55 7.80
N PRO A 356 28.49 -16.22 7.04
CA PRO A 356 28.10 -17.36 6.22
C PRO A 356 27.59 -18.51 7.11
N PRO A 357 26.52 -19.21 6.72
CA PRO A 357 26.01 -20.36 7.44
C PRO A 357 27.06 -21.48 7.51
N PRO A 358 27.20 -22.19 8.65
CA PRO A 358 28.17 -23.27 8.81
C PRO A 358 27.91 -24.49 7.92
N SER A 359 26.72 -24.62 7.32
CA SER A 359 26.24 -25.83 6.65
C SER A 359 25.64 -25.59 5.26
N GLY A 360 26.06 -24.56 4.52
CA GLY A 360 25.69 -24.37 3.10
C GLY A 360 24.19 -24.15 2.76
N GLY A 361 23.26 -24.30 3.72
CA GLY A 361 21.81 -24.29 3.50
C GLY A 361 21.25 -22.93 3.08
N LEU A 362 21.65 -21.86 3.78
CA LEU A 362 21.25 -20.48 3.50
C LEU A 362 22.04 -19.82 2.35
N THR A 363 23.01 -20.51 1.75
CA THR A 363 23.96 -19.96 0.73
C THR A 363 23.85 -20.58 -0.64
N LYS A 364 22.84 -21.42 -0.91
CA LYS A 364 22.58 -21.79 -2.31
C LYS A 364 22.25 -20.50 -3.05
N THR A 365 23.03 -20.19 -4.09
CA THR A 365 22.75 -19.08 -5.00
C THR A 365 21.32 -19.24 -5.47
N LEU A 366 20.45 -18.32 -5.06
CA LEU A 366 19.08 -18.29 -5.56
C LEU A 366 19.18 -18.05 -7.06
N THR A 367 18.71 -19.01 -7.86
CA THR A 367 18.57 -18.86 -9.31
C THR A 367 17.10 -18.62 -9.62
N PHE A 368 16.84 -17.60 -10.46
CA PHE A 368 15.46 -17.34 -10.83
C PHE A 368 14.95 -18.54 -11.66
N PRO A 369 13.76 -19.12 -11.35
CA PRO A 369 13.34 -20.39 -11.94
C PRO A 369 13.08 -20.35 -13.46
N ARG A 370 13.02 -19.15 -14.05
CA ARG A 370 12.86 -18.95 -15.50
C ARG A 370 14.06 -18.13 -16.02
N PRO A 371 14.63 -18.45 -17.19
CA PRO A 371 15.54 -17.52 -17.84
C PRO A 371 14.79 -16.20 -18.06
N LEU A 372 15.34 -15.09 -17.57
CA LEU A 372 14.93 -13.77 -18.00
C LEU A 372 15.43 -13.62 -19.45
N GLU A 373 14.66 -14.13 -20.41
CA GLU A 373 14.98 -13.89 -21.81
C GLU A 373 15.00 -12.39 -22.03
N VAL A 374 16.16 -11.86 -22.43
CA VAL A 374 16.35 -10.45 -22.75
C VAL A 374 15.31 -9.98 -23.77
N ALA A 375 14.90 -10.88 -24.68
CA ALA A 375 13.82 -10.67 -25.63
C ALA A 375 12.46 -10.44 -24.98
N VAL A 376 12.12 -11.08 -23.85
CA VAL A 376 10.86 -10.88 -23.12
C VAL A 376 10.87 -9.54 -22.38
N ILE A 377 11.99 -9.18 -21.74
CA ILE A 377 12.15 -7.86 -21.12
C ILE A 377 12.08 -6.77 -22.20
N GLN A 378 12.80 -6.94 -23.31
CA GLN A 378 12.74 -6.02 -24.44
C GLN A 378 11.36 -5.96 -25.07
N ALA A 379 10.62 -7.06 -25.18
CA ALA A 379 9.24 -7.07 -25.69
C ALA A 379 8.26 -6.36 -24.75
N ILE A 380 8.42 -6.45 -23.43
CA ILE A 380 7.62 -5.69 -22.44
C ILE A 380 7.86 -4.19 -22.61
N PHE A 381 9.12 -3.77 -22.82
CA PHE A 381 9.47 -2.37 -23.08
C PHE A 381 9.13 -1.90 -24.51
N GLN A 382 9.21 -2.78 -25.52
CA GLN A 382 8.96 -2.45 -26.92
C GLN A 382 7.46 -2.44 -27.28
N ARG A 383 6.62 -3.26 -26.62
CA ARG A 383 5.15 -3.19 -26.81
C ARG A 383 4.57 -1.83 -26.41
N SER A 384 5.20 -1.14 -25.45
CA SER A 384 4.81 0.23 -25.08
C SER A 384 5.21 1.28 -26.14
N CYS A 385 6.09 0.94 -27.08
CA CYS A 385 6.60 1.88 -28.09
C CYS A 385 5.92 1.78 -29.46
N HIS A 386 5.11 0.74 -29.72
CA HIS A 386 4.58 0.47 -31.06
C HIS A 386 3.13 -0.05 -31.06
N GLU A 387 2.18 0.78 -30.62
CA GLU A 387 0.83 0.78 -31.21
C GLU A 387 0.44 2.23 -31.54
N LYS A 388 0.97 2.75 -32.65
CA LYS A 388 0.36 3.91 -33.32
C LYS A 388 -0.92 3.43 -34.00
N LEU A 389 -2.06 3.46 -33.30
CA LEU A 389 -3.34 3.52 -33.99
C LEU A 389 -3.48 4.91 -34.63
N PRO A 390 -3.89 5.02 -35.89
CA PRO A 390 -4.10 6.31 -36.54
C PRO A 390 -5.47 6.85 -36.13
N THR A 391 -5.55 7.51 -34.97
CA THR A 391 -6.73 8.32 -34.61
C THR A 391 -6.52 9.75 -35.05
N THR A 392 -7.10 10.09 -36.20
CA THR A 392 -7.40 11.46 -36.62
C THR A 392 -8.41 12.06 -35.64
N LEU A 393 -7.93 12.93 -34.75
CA LEU A 393 -8.78 13.81 -33.94
C LEU A 393 -9.44 14.81 -34.87
N HIS A 394 -10.68 14.52 -35.30
CA HIS A 394 -11.54 15.54 -35.88
C HIS A 394 -12.04 16.48 -34.76
N GLU A 395 -11.71 17.75 -34.94
CA GLU A 395 -12.28 18.88 -34.20
C GLU A 395 -13.81 18.88 -34.30
N GLY A 396 -14.46 19.07 -33.15
CA GLY A 396 -15.91 19.16 -33.01
C GLY A 396 -16.30 19.64 -31.63
N LEU A 397 -15.73 20.78 -31.21
CA LEU A 397 -16.27 21.58 -30.10
C LEU A 397 -17.54 22.28 -30.59
N HIS A 398 -18.65 22.06 -29.87
CA HIS A 398 -19.99 22.66 -29.98
C HIS A 398 -21.09 21.75 -30.54
N GLU A 399 -21.75 21.01 -29.65
CA GLU A 399 -23.23 20.93 -29.64
C GLU A 399 -23.74 21.04 -28.19
N PRO A 400 -24.67 21.97 -27.88
CA PRO A 400 -25.32 22.07 -26.58
C PRO A 400 -26.64 21.29 -26.59
N GLY A 401 -26.79 20.29 -25.71
CA GLY A 401 -28.08 19.63 -25.53
C GLY A 401 -28.09 18.45 -24.54
N SER A 402 -28.57 18.72 -23.33
CA SER A 402 -29.36 17.83 -22.44
C SER A 402 -28.68 16.53 -21.91
N PHE A 403 -28.86 16.04 -20.68
CA PHE A 403 -29.95 16.07 -19.70
C PHE A 403 -29.35 15.97 -18.28
N LEU A 404 -29.35 17.04 -17.49
CA LEU A 404 -29.17 16.98 -16.02
C LEU A 404 -29.99 18.07 -15.31
N SER A 405 -31.19 18.33 -15.81
CA SER A 405 -32.23 18.91 -14.96
C SER A 405 -33.22 17.80 -14.61
N LEU A 406 -33.21 17.43 -13.33
CA LEU A 406 -34.28 16.81 -12.52
C LEU A 406 -33.72 15.65 -11.68
N ALA A 407 -33.94 15.80 -10.37
CA ALA A 407 -33.67 14.92 -9.23
C ALA A 407 -32.27 15.01 -8.62
#